data_AF-A0A355X4J6-F1
#
_entry.id   AF-A0A355X4J6-F1
#
_cell.length_a   1.000
_cell.length_b   1.000
_cell.length_c   1.000
_cell.angle_alpha   90.00
_cell.angle_beta   90.00
_cell.angle_gamma   90.00
#
_symmetry.space_group_name_H-M   'P 1'
#
loop_
_entity.id
_entity.type
_entity.pdbx_description
1 polymer ?
#
loop_
_entity_poly.entity_id
_entity_poly.type
_entity_poly.pdbx_seq_one_letter_code
_entity_poly.pdbx_strand_id
1 'polypeptide(L)'
;GPGKRAKIGTEFVFGDGQLECVVKDILEDGNRLIEFRCENNIYAVLDEIGQMPLPPYIREKLDDKERYQTVYSENLGSAAAPTAGLHFTTEMLKEIKAKGVNIGYVTLHVGLGTFRPVKVDDVTKHNMHKEHYIMPQETADLINETHKNGKRVICVGTTSC
;
A
#
# COMPACT_ATOMS: atom_id res chain seq x y z
N GLY A 1 -15.06 10.61 12.62
CA GLY A 1 -13.90 9.71 12.48
C GLY A 1 -12.87 9.97 13.57
N PRO A 2 -11.90 9.06 13.76
CA PRO A 2 -10.88 9.12 14.82
C PRO A 2 -10.06 10.42 14.82
N GLY A 3 -9.91 11.09 13.67
CA GLY A 3 -9.24 12.39 13.57
C GLY A 3 -9.86 13.54 14.37
N LYS A 4 -11.11 13.43 14.87
CA LYS A 4 -11.67 14.43 15.81
C LYS A 4 -11.03 14.39 17.20
N ARG A 5 -10.43 13.24 17.59
CA ARG A 5 -9.80 13.04 18.90
C ARG A 5 -8.29 13.29 18.89
N ALA A 6 -7.64 13.22 17.72
CA ALA A 6 -6.22 13.49 17.55
C ALA A 6 -5.95 15.00 17.39
N LYS A 7 -5.96 15.72 18.51
CA LYS A 7 -5.57 17.13 18.59
C LYS A 7 -4.06 17.24 18.87
N ILE A 8 -3.48 18.40 18.63
CA ILE A 8 -2.07 18.67 18.99
C ILE A 8 -1.89 18.41 20.50
N GLY A 9 -0.82 17.70 20.85
CA GLY A 9 -0.51 17.26 22.21
C GLY A 9 -1.27 16.01 22.67
N THR A 10 -2.17 15.43 21.86
CA THR A 10 -2.77 14.14 22.18
C THR A 10 -1.72 13.04 22.09
N GLU A 11 -1.64 12.24 23.15
CA GLU A 11 -0.79 11.06 23.24
C GLU A 11 -1.60 9.79 22.99
N PHE A 12 -0.98 8.83 22.30
CA PHE A 12 -1.54 7.52 22.05
C PHE A 12 -0.52 6.45 22.45
N VAL A 13 -1.02 5.36 23.02
CA VAL A 13 -0.23 4.20 23.40
C VAL A 13 -0.80 2.97 22.71
N PHE A 14 0.06 2.19 22.07
CA PHE A 14 -0.28 0.97 21.35
C PHE A 14 0.54 -0.20 21.86
N GLY A 15 0.01 -1.42 21.71
CA GLY A 15 0.71 -2.65 22.07
C GLY A 15 1.18 -2.69 23.52
N ASP A 16 0.29 -2.34 24.47
CA ASP A 16 0.59 -2.34 25.91
C ASP A 16 1.83 -1.53 26.34
N GLY A 17 2.13 -0.44 25.61
CA GLY A 17 3.27 0.45 25.91
C GLY A 17 4.46 0.28 24.97
N GLN A 18 4.42 -0.67 24.03
CA GLN A 18 5.50 -0.88 23.07
C GLN A 18 5.71 0.29 22.10
N LEU A 19 4.64 1.02 21.77
CA LEU A 19 4.69 2.19 20.90
C LEU A 19 3.86 3.32 21.47
N GLU A 20 4.51 4.43 21.77
CA GLU A 20 3.87 5.68 22.15
C GLU A 20 3.99 6.69 21.02
N CYS A 21 3.01 7.57 20.87
CA CYS A 21 3.15 8.68 19.94
C CYS A 21 2.39 9.93 20.39
N VAL A 22 2.89 11.08 19.95
CA VAL A 22 2.28 12.38 20.24
C VAL A 22 2.00 13.14 18.94
N VAL A 23 0.82 13.76 18.87
CA VAL A 23 0.48 14.65 17.76
C VAL A 23 1.23 15.98 17.92
N LYS A 24 2.22 16.23 17.07
CA LYS A 24 3.00 17.47 17.07
C LYS A 24 2.30 18.60 16.34
N ASP A 25 1.58 18.28 15.26
CA ASP A 25 0.92 19.29 14.44
C ASP A 25 -0.26 18.72 13.63
N ILE A 26 -1.12 19.61 13.12
CA ILE A 26 -2.17 19.33 12.15
C ILE A 26 -1.91 20.18 10.91
N LEU A 27 -1.55 19.51 9.81
CA LEU A 27 -1.27 20.13 8.52
C LEU A 27 -2.55 20.62 7.84
N GLU A 28 -2.42 21.53 6.87
CA GLU A 28 -3.55 22.18 6.17
C GLU A 28 -4.48 21.18 5.47
N ASP A 29 -3.95 20.07 4.99
CA ASP A 29 -4.71 18.97 4.37
C ASP A 29 -5.38 18.04 5.39
N GLY A 30 -5.29 18.39 6.68
CA GLY A 30 -5.78 17.61 7.80
C GLY A 30 -4.92 16.40 8.14
N ASN A 31 -3.73 16.21 7.57
CA ASN A 31 -2.78 15.19 8.06
C ASN A 31 -2.18 15.61 9.40
N ARG A 32 -1.72 14.63 10.18
CA ARG A 32 -1.16 14.86 11.51
C ARG A 32 0.32 14.54 11.47
N LEU A 33 1.14 15.46 11.98
CA LEU A 33 2.54 15.18 12.23
C LEU A 33 2.63 14.43 13.56
N ILE A 34 3.11 13.20 13.51
CA ILE A 34 3.19 12.30 14.66
C ILE A 34 4.66 12.05 15.00
N GLU A 35 5.03 12.25 16.26
CA GLU A 35 6.32 11.84 16.82
C GLU A 35 6.12 10.51 17.54
N PHE A 36 6.84 9.47 17.11
CA PHE A 36 6.80 8.14 17.72
C PHE A 36 7.93 7.97 18.74
N ARG A 37 7.66 7.20 19.80
CA ARG A 37 8.60 6.81 20.84
C ARG A 37 8.43 5.31 21.10
N CYS A 38 9.54 4.60 21.05
CA CYS A 38 9.63 3.18 21.37
C CYS A 38 11.06 2.85 21.79
N GLU A 39 11.23 1.85 22.65
CA GLU A 39 12.56 1.41 23.09
C GLU A 39 13.31 0.67 21.97
N ASN A 40 12.56 -0.08 21.14
CA ASN A 40 13.07 -0.86 20.03
C ASN A 40 13.04 -0.09 18.71
N ASN A 41 13.62 -0.68 17.65
CA ASN A 41 13.47 -0.16 16.29
C ASN A 41 11.97 -0.08 15.92
N ILE A 42 11.51 1.10 15.50
CA ILE A 42 10.12 1.35 15.12
C ILE A 42 9.60 0.35 14.09
N TYR A 43 10.43 -0.12 13.15
CA TYR A 43 10.03 -1.11 12.15
C TYR A 43 9.70 -2.46 12.78
N ALA A 44 10.47 -2.91 13.77
CA ALA A 44 10.21 -4.18 14.46
C ALA A 44 8.92 -4.10 15.29
N VAL A 45 8.69 -2.98 15.97
CA VAL A 45 7.46 -2.76 16.74
C VAL A 45 6.26 -2.73 15.80
N LEU A 46 6.35 -2.01 14.67
CA LEU A 46 5.28 -1.97 13.67
C LEU A 46 4.99 -3.34 13.05
N ASP A 47 5.99 -4.22 12.91
CA ASP A 47 5.79 -5.59 12.43
C ASP A 47 5.03 -6.45 13.43
N GLU A 48 5.31 -6.27 14.73
CA GLU A 48 4.65 -7.01 15.82
C GLU A 48 3.20 -6.56 16.06
N ILE A 49 2.98 -5.26 16.19
CA ILE A 49 1.68 -4.71 16.64
C ILE A 49 0.89 -4.00 15.55
N GLY A 50 1.50 -3.75 14.39
CA GLY A 50 0.87 -3.05 13.28
C GLY A 50 -0.28 -3.85 12.67
N GLN A 51 -1.28 -3.12 12.20
CA GLN A 51 -2.32 -3.69 11.34
C GLN A 51 -2.34 -2.90 10.04
N MET A 52 -2.20 -3.61 8.92
CA MET A 52 -2.33 -2.97 7.63
C MET A 52 -3.78 -2.49 7.46
N PRO A 53 -4.02 -1.20 7.17
CA PRO A 53 -5.36 -0.70 6.98
C PRO A 53 -5.98 -1.36 5.74
N LEU A 54 -7.19 -1.90 5.90
CA LEU A 54 -7.99 -2.35 4.77
C LEU A 54 -8.65 -1.14 4.09
N PRO A 55 -8.71 -1.09 2.75
CA PRO A 55 -9.53 -0.15 2.02
C PRO A 55 -10.97 -0.15 2.56
N PRO A 56 -11.64 1.02 2.58
CA PRO A 56 -12.97 1.16 3.18
C PRO A 56 -14.05 0.31 2.50
N TYR A 57 -13.79 -0.22 1.29
CA TYR A 57 -14.69 -1.10 0.55
C TYR A 57 -14.53 -2.59 0.89
N ILE A 58 -13.46 -2.99 1.59
CA ILE A 58 -13.27 -4.36 2.10
C ILE A 58 -13.90 -4.44 3.49
N ARG A 59 -15.08 -5.06 3.58
CA ARG A 59 -15.86 -5.16 4.83
C ARG A 59 -15.58 -6.42 5.65
N GLU A 60 -15.01 -7.44 5.02
CA GLU A 60 -14.65 -8.68 5.70
C GLU A 60 -13.20 -8.60 6.16
N LYS A 61 -12.97 -8.90 7.44
CA LYS A 61 -11.62 -9.18 7.92
C LYS A 61 -11.19 -10.47 7.23
N LEU A 62 -10.14 -10.40 6.41
CA LEU A 62 -9.51 -11.61 5.91
C LEU A 62 -9.02 -12.41 7.14
N ASP A 63 -9.43 -13.68 7.23
CA ASP A 63 -8.98 -14.58 8.31
C ASP A 63 -7.46 -14.78 8.30
N ASP A 64 -6.84 -14.53 7.14
CA ASP A 64 -5.42 -14.66 6.90
C ASP A 64 -4.82 -13.28 6.53
N LYS A 65 -3.96 -12.76 7.42
CA LYS A 65 -3.25 -11.49 7.20
C LYS A 65 -2.19 -11.62 6.09
N GLU A 66 -1.63 -12.82 5.87
CA GLU A 66 -0.64 -13.08 4.81
C GLU A 66 -1.28 -13.00 3.41
N ARG A 67 -2.59 -13.29 3.28
CA ARG A 67 -3.33 -13.02 2.04
C ARG A 67 -3.38 -11.53 1.68
N TYR A 68 -3.34 -10.65 2.67
CA TYR A 68 -3.40 -9.20 2.47
C TYR A 68 -2.01 -8.59 2.24
N GLN A 69 -1.00 -9.10 2.96
CA GLN A 69 0.42 -8.89 2.65
C GLN A 69 0.83 -9.80 1.48
N THR A 70 0.28 -9.49 0.31
CA THR A 70 0.37 -10.32 -0.89
C THR A 70 1.79 -10.83 -1.18
N VAL A 71 1.84 -11.97 -1.86
CA VAL A 71 2.94 -12.57 -2.67
C VAL A 71 3.83 -11.63 -3.50
N TYR A 72 3.55 -10.33 -3.49
CA TYR A 72 4.24 -9.23 -4.15
C TYR A 72 5.05 -8.34 -3.17
N SER A 73 4.95 -8.58 -1.87
CA SER A 73 5.52 -7.78 -0.78
C SER A 73 7.03 -8.01 -0.62
N GLU A 74 7.83 -7.55 -1.59
CA GLU A 74 9.30 -7.58 -1.46
C GLU A 74 9.87 -6.27 -0.88
N ASN A 75 9.13 -5.14 -0.92
CA ASN A 75 9.63 -3.83 -0.51
C ASN A 75 8.80 -3.19 0.61
N LEU A 76 9.45 -2.82 1.71
CA LEU A 76 8.89 -2.00 2.79
C LEU A 76 8.48 -0.62 2.26
N GLY A 77 7.28 -0.14 2.62
CA GLY A 77 6.89 1.26 2.40
C GLY A 77 5.68 1.53 1.49
N SER A 78 4.89 0.51 1.11
CA SER A 78 3.55 0.75 0.54
C SER A 78 2.49 0.53 1.62
N ALA A 79 1.56 1.47 1.76
CA ALA A 79 0.49 1.39 2.75
C ALA A 79 -0.65 0.43 2.33
N ALA A 80 -0.67 -0.01 1.06
CA ALA A 80 -1.68 -0.91 0.53
C ALA A 80 -1.13 -1.78 -0.61
N ALA A 81 -1.49 -3.06 -0.60
CA ALA A 81 -1.30 -3.95 -1.75
C ALA A 81 -2.36 -3.66 -2.83
N PRO A 82 -2.03 -3.79 -4.14
CA PRO A 82 -3.02 -3.67 -5.20
C PRO A 82 -4.10 -4.73 -5.01
N THR A 83 -5.35 -4.30 -4.85
CA THR A 83 -6.46 -5.19 -4.47
C THR A 83 -6.79 -6.24 -5.53
N ALA A 84 -6.52 -5.97 -6.81
CA ALA A 84 -6.62 -6.98 -7.86
C ALA A 84 -5.58 -8.11 -7.72
N GLY A 85 -4.44 -7.82 -7.09
CA GLY A 85 -3.40 -8.81 -6.77
C GLY A 85 -3.82 -9.78 -5.66
N LEU A 86 -4.82 -9.44 -4.84
CA LEU A 86 -5.31 -10.28 -3.74
C LEU A 86 -5.97 -11.58 -4.21
N HIS A 87 -6.32 -11.68 -5.49
CA HIS A 87 -6.91 -12.89 -6.07
C HIS A 87 -5.86 -13.95 -6.44
N PHE A 88 -4.57 -13.64 -6.37
CA PHE A 88 -3.49 -14.56 -6.72
C PHE A 88 -2.88 -15.19 -5.47
N THR A 89 -2.73 -16.53 -5.49
CA THR A 89 -1.90 -17.26 -4.51
C THR A 89 -0.53 -17.59 -5.09
N THR A 90 0.42 -17.95 -4.23
CA THR A 90 1.75 -18.43 -4.65
C THR A 90 1.66 -19.62 -5.59
N GLU A 91 0.74 -20.54 -5.33
CA GLU A 91 0.46 -21.73 -6.14
C GLU A 91 -0.03 -21.33 -7.53
N MET A 92 -0.99 -20.39 -7.61
CA MET A 92 -1.48 -19.87 -8.89
C MET A 92 -0.37 -19.21 -9.70
N LEU A 93 0.51 -18.42 -9.07
CA LEU A 93 1.64 -17.79 -9.76
C LEU A 93 2.64 -18.83 -10.28
N LYS A 94 2.87 -19.91 -9.54
CA LYS A 94 3.69 -21.04 -10.00
C LYS A 94 3.06 -21.75 -11.20
N GLU A 95 1.76 -22.00 -11.17
CA GLU A 95 1.03 -22.60 -12.31
C GLU A 95 1.07 -21.72 -13.55
N ILE A 96 0.93 -20.39 -13.40
CA ILE A 96 1.03 -19.43 -14.50
C ILE A 96 2.44 -19.47 -15.12
N LYS A 97 3.50 -19.44 -14.29
CA LYS A 97 4.88 -19.58 -14.78
C LYS A 97 5.10 -20.93 -15.49
N ALA A 98 4.55 -22.02 -14.96
CA ALA A 98 4.65 -23.34 -15.57
C ALA A 98 3.97 -23.43 -16.96
N LYS A 99 2.98 -22.58 -17.23
CA LYS A 99 2.37 -22.44 -18.56
C LYS A 99 3.18 -21.58 -19.54
N GLY A 100 4.38 -21.13 -19.16
CA GLY A 100 5.26 -20.32 -20.00
C GLY A 100 4.92 -18.84 -20.02
N VAL A 101 4.15 -18.36 -19.04
CA VAL A 101 3.84 -16.94 -18.87
C VAL A 101 4.92 -16.29 -17.99
N ASN A 102 5.54 -15.24 -18.51
CA ASN A 102 6.50 -14.45 -17.74
C ASN A 102 5.75 -13.51 -16.78
N ILE A 103 6.34 -13.27 -15.61
CA ILE A 103 5.78 -12.38 -14.58
C ILE A 103 6.84 -11.31 -14.27
N GLY A 104 6.48 -10.05 -14.45
CA GLY A 104 7.26 -8.89 -14.02
C GLY A 104 6.55 -8.17 -12.89
N TYR A 105 7.31 -7.41 -12.09
CA TYR A 105 6.80 -6.72 -10.91
C TYR A 105 7.09 -5.23 -11.01
N VAL A 106 6.11 -4.43 -10.62
CA VAL A 106 6.24 -2.98 -10.44
C VAL A 106 5.90 -2.65 -9.00
N THR A 107 6.67 -1.75 -8.39
CA THR A 107 6.39 -1.28 -7.04
C THR A 107 5.66 0.04 -7.14
N LEU A 108 4.55 0.16 -6.42
CA LEU A 108 3.82 1.42 -6.27
C LEU A 108 3.71 1.77 -4.79
N HIS A 109 4.26 2.91 -4.42
CA HIS A 109 4.08 3.52 -3.11
C HIS A 109 2.80 4.34 -3.13
N VAL A 110 1.72 3.69 -2.70
CA VAL A 110 0.41 4.33 -2.55
C VAL A 110 0.33 4.95 -1.16
N GLY A 111 0.14 6.27 -1.13
CA GLY A 111 -0.15 6.98 0.12
C GLY A 111 -1.61 6.82 0.54
N LEU A 112 -1.92 7.03 1.82
CA LEU A 112 -3.31 7.04 2.32
C LEU A 112 -4.22 8.08 1.63
N GLY A 113 -3.63 9.05 0.93
CA GLY A 113 -4.32 10.04 0.10
C GLY A 113 -5.20 9.43 -1.00
N THR A 114 -4.81 8.29 -1.56
CA THR A 114 -5.55 7.60 -2.65
C THR A 114 -6.91 7.08 -2.19
N PHE A 115 -7.13 6.91 -0.87
CA PHE A 115 -8.44 6.53 -0.31
C PHE A 115 -9.30 7.72 0.11
N ARG A 116 -8.80 8.95 -0.01
CA ARG A 116 -9.61 10.13 0.35
C ARG A 116 -10.70 10.34 -0.71
N PRO A 117 -11.96 10.53 -0.28
CA PRO A 117 -13.02 10.85 -1.23
C PRO A 117 -12.74 12.20 -1.91
N VAL A 118 -13.16 12.34 -3.17
CA VAL A 118 -13.17 13.62 -3.87
C VAL A 118 -14.13 14.55 -3.13
N LYS A 119 -13.64 15.69 -2.64
CA LYS A 119 -14.39 16.68 -1.84
C LYS A 119 -14.70 17.98 -2.60
N VAL A 120 -14.53 17.97 -3.92
CA VAL A 120 -14.74 19.13 -4.78
C VAL A 120 -15.87 18.83 -5.77
N ASP A 121 -16.69 19.85 -6.07
CA ASP A 121 -17.78 19.72 -7.03
C ASP A 121 -17.27 19.64 -8.48
N ASP A 122 -16.12 20.27 -8.75
CA ASP A 122 -15.43 20.26 -10.03
C ASP A 122 -14.17 19.38 -9.93
N VAL A 123 -14.21 18.22 -10.59
CA VAL A 123 -13.13 17.22 -10.58
C VAL A 123 -11.80 17.76 -11.09
N THR A 124 -11.81 18.79 -11.96
CA THR A 124 -10.58 19.40 -12.48
C THR A 124 -9.82 20.19 -11.43
N LYS A 125 -10.49 20.54 -10.33
CA LYS A 125 -9.92 21.24 -9.16
C LYS A 125 -9.50 20.28 -8.05
N HIS A 126 -9.69 18.97 -8.25
CA HIS A 126 -9.25 17.98 -7.28
C HIS A 126 -7.73 17.81 -7.36
N ASN A 127 -7.03 18.14 -6.28
CA ASN A 127 -5.60 17.89 -6.19
C ASN A 127 -5.37 16.41 -5.85
N MET A 128 -4.93 15.63 -6.84
CA MET A 128 -4.53 14.24 -6.67
C MET A 128 -3.17 14.17 -5.97
N HIS A 129 -3.08 13.36 -4.92
CA HIS A 129 -1.80 13.07 -4.30
C HIS A 129 -0.87 12.38 -5.30
N LYS A 130 0.41 12.77 -5.32
CA LYS A 130 1.42 12.11 -6.14
C LYS A 130 1.66 10.70 -5.60
N GLU A 131 1.72 9.73 -6.50
CA GLU A 131 2.15 8.37 -6.21
C GLU A 131 3.57 8.17 -6.77
N HIS A 132 4.39 7.40 -6.05
CA HIS A 132 5.75 7.08 -6.50
C HIS A 132 5.79 5.62 -6.93
N TYR A 133 6.25 5.35 -8.15
CA TYR A 133 6.40 3.99 -8.66
C TYR A 133 7.86 3.68 -8.98
N ILE A 134 8.20 2.40 -8.95
CA ILE A 134 9.49 1.88 -9.36
C ILE A 134 9.23 0.76 -10.36
N MET A 135 9.79 0.91 -11.55
CA MET A 135 9.83 -0.13 -12.58
C MET A 135 11.28 -0.60 -12.71
N PRO A 136 11.62 -1.81 -12.23
CA PRO A 136 12.93 -2.38 -12.46
C PRO A 136 13.24 -2.48 -13.96
N GLN A 137 14.51 -2.27 -14.33
CA GLN A 137 14.94 -2.36 -15.74
C GLN A 137 14.58 -3.71 -16.36
N GLU A 138 14.73 -4.80 -15.59
CA GLU A 138 14.34 -6.15 -16.00
C GLU A 138 12.85 -6.27 -16.39
N THR A 139 11.96 -5.53 -15.71
CA THR A 139 10.52 -5.54 -16.02
C THR A 139 10.25 -4.71 -17.27
N ALA A 140 10.94 -3.59 -17.46
CA ALA A 140 10.87 -2.80 -18.68
C ALA A 140 11.36 -3.61 -19.90
N ASP A 141 12.49 -4.31 -19.76
CA ASP A 141 13.05 -5.17 -20.80
C ASP A 141 12.11 -6.32 -21.12
N LEU A 142 11.53 -6.97 -20.10
CA LEU A 142 10.54 -8.03 -20.28
C LEU A 142 9.32 -7.56 -21.08
N ILE A 143 8.79 -6.37 -20.79
CA ILE A 143 7.68 -5.77 -21.53
C ILE A 143 8.08 -5.52 -22.98
N ASN A 144 9.24 -4.89 -23.20
CA ASN A 144 9.74 -4.58 -24.54
C ASN A 144 9.96 -5.84 -25.39
N GLU A 145 10.56 -6.88 -24.81
CA GLU A 145 10.76 -8.17 -25.48
C GLU A 145 9.43 -8.89 -25.75
N THR A 146 8.46 -8.78 -24.85
CA THR A 146 7.11 -9.35 -25.06
C THR A 146 6.44 -8.71 -26.27
N HIS A 147 6.54 -7.38 -26.42
CA HIS A 147 6.03 -6.66 -27.58
C HIS A 147 6.78 -7.02 -28.87
N LYS A 148 8.12 -7.06 -28.85
CA LYS A 148 8.93 -7.46 -30.01
C LYS A 148 8.58 -8.85 -30.53
N ASN A 149 8.25 -9.76 -29.61
CA ASN A 149 7.87 -11.14 -29.93
C ASN A 149 6.38 -11.29 -30.31
N GLY A 150 5.63 -10.19 -30.46
CA GLY A 150 4.21 -10.23 -30.84
C GLY A 150 3.28 -10.85 -29.80
N LYS A 151 3.71 -10.88 -28.53
CA LYS A 151 2.95 -11.46 -27.41
C LYS A 151 2.16 -10.37 -26.67
N ARG A 152 1.34 -10.79 -25.70
CA ARG A 152 0.48 -9.89 -24.91
C ARG A 152 1.13 -9.54 -23.58
N VAL A 153 1.04 -8.28 -23.20
CA VAL A 153 1.32 -7.79 -21.84
C VAL A 153 -0.03 -7.57 -21.16
N ILE A 154 -0.24 -8.21 -20.00
CA ILE A 154 -1.48 -8.14 -19.24
C ILE A 154 -1.16 -7.53 -17.88
N CYS A 155 -1.72 -6.35 -17.63
CA CYS A 155 -1.57 -5.69 -16.34
C CYS A 155 -2.59 -6.23 -15.32
N VAL A 156 -2.17 -6.36 -14.06
CA VAL A 156 -3.01 -6.75 -12.93
C VAL A 156 -3.07 -5.59 -11.94
N GLY A 157 -4.25 -4.97 -11.84
CA GLY A 157 -4.52 -3.83 -10.98
C GLY A 157 -4.61 -2.52 -11.76
N THR A 158 -5.65 -1.72 -11.46
CA THR A 158 -5.92 -0.46 -12.16
C THR A 158 -4.82 0.58 -11.99
N THR A 159 -4.11 0.54 -10.86
CA THR A 159 -3.02 1.49 -10.56
C THR A 159 -1.69 1.10 -11.19
N SER A 160 -1.59 -0.13 -11.71
CA SER A 160 -0.40 -0.63 -12.40
C SER A 160 -0.49 -0.47 -13.92
N CYS A 161 -1.67 -0.15 -14.46
CA CYS A 161 -1.98 -0.04 -15.90
C CYS A 161 -1.48 1.28 -16.52
#